data_AF-A0AA85B495-F1
#
_entry.id   AF-A0AA85B495-F1
#
_cell.length_a   1.000
_cell.length_b   1.000
_cell.length_c   1.000
_cell.angle_alpha   90.00
_cell.angle_beta   90.00
_cell.angle_gamma   90.00
#
_symmetry.space_group_name_H-M   'P 1'
#
loop_
_entity.id
_entity.type
_entity.pdbx_description
1 polymer ?
#
loop_
_entity_poly.entity_id
_entity_poly.type
_entity_poly.pdbx_seq_one_letter_code
_entity_poly.pdbx_strand_id
1 'polypeptide(L)'
;MRKNAISELKKTQKNPYPHKFHATISLAEFIKKYSSLSSGEHLDDVSVSITGRVHAKRSAGSKLIFYDIRSEDCRLQVMANIRSYKSETEFHDINEIIHLGDIIGCIGSPGKSKLGELSIIPHEIKLLSPCLYQLPHMHYGVKDKETRFRQRYLDLLMNEDVRQRFITRARIINYVRRFLDDLGFLEVETPMMNTIAGGAAAKPFVTYHNDLNMNLYMRVAPELYLKMLIIGGLNRVYELGRVFRNEGIDLTHNPEFTSCEFYMAYADYEDLMTITEDLISGLVKYLFGSYIIKYHPDGAESDEIIVDCTPPFKRINFYDDLAAKLNIKLPLPETFETEETRQFFLKIAAQHGIDCPEPKTTARLLDKLAGEFLEPLCVNPTFLTCHPCIMSPLAKEHRSRPGLTERFELFMLNKELCNAYTELNDPVVQRERFLEQAKDKAAGDAEAMVTDEQFLTALGYGLPPTAGWGLGIDRLTMFLTNTNNIKEVILFPAMKPEANSAAPLNPMSEKPQDNKSSVCVNSYIPAELLSNTENLPDNTVLLDSSNLSPKSSLSPQIKVSPVPTSKTQNSPSQETSETPPSSTGKGGKKKKGRRS
;
A
#
# COMPACT_ATOMS: atom_id res chain seq x y z
N MET A 1 -34.86 14.53 -7.75
CA MET A 1 -35.92 13.49 -7.71
C MET A 1 -35.62 12.40 -6.69
N ARG A 2 -34.58 11.57 -6.84
CA ARG A 2 -34.28 10.46 -5.90
C ARG A 2 -34.12 10.90 -4.44
N LYS A 3 -33.41 12.01 -4.19
CA LYS A 3 -33.28 12.59 -2.83
C LYS A 3 -34.63 12.88 -2.18
N ASN A 4 -35.58 13.47 -2.91
CA ASN A 4 -36.91 13.76 -2.41
C ASN A 4 -37.70 12.48 -2.13
N ALA A 5 -37.64 11.48 -3.01
CA ALA A 5 -38.29 10.19 -2.79
C ALA A 5 -37.79 9.50 -1.50
N ILE A 6 -36.48 9.53 -1.24
CA ILE A 6 -35.91 9.00 0.01
C ILE A 6 -36.30 9.84 1.22
N SER A 7 -36.42 11.16 1.06
CA SER A 7 -36.91 12.07 2.12
C SER A 7 -38.36 11.76 2.52
N GLU A 8 -39.23 11.49 1.55
CA GLU A 8 -40.61 11.06 1.83
C GLU A 8 -40.65 9.67 2.47
N LEU A 9 -39.81 8.73 2.01
CA LEU A 9 -39.73 7.39 2.58
C LEU A 9 -39.34 7.42 4.08
N LYS A 10 -38.46 8.34 4.49
CA LYS A 10 -38.10 8.57 5.92
C LYS A 10 -39.28 8.99 6.79
N LYS A 11 -40.34 9.58 6.23
CA LYS A 11 -41.54 9.98 6.99
C LYS A 11 -42.48 8.79 7.24
N THR A 12 -42.26 7.66 6.57
CA THR A 12 -43.02 6.43 6.76
C THR A 12 -42.35 5.54 7.80
N GLN A 13 -43.02 4.46 8.22
CA GLN A 13 -42.38 3.44 9.07
C GLN A 13 -41.29 2.63 8.34
N LYS A 14 -41.18 2.74 7.01
CA LYS A 14 -40.17 2.05 6.20
C LYS A 14 -38.86 2.87 6.23
N ASN A 15 -38.03 2.65 7.25
CA ASN A 15 -36.72 3.32 7.36
C ASN A 15 -35.80 2.91 6.18
N PRO A 16 -35.39 3.84 5.28
CA PRO A 16 -34.53 3.52 4.14
C PRO A 16 -33.06 3.25 4.51
N TYR A 17 -32.69 3.48 5.78
CA TYR A 17 -31.36 3.22 6.34
C TYR A 17 -31.49 2.40 7.64
N PRO A 18 -31.89 1.11 7.55
CA PRO A 18 -32.03 0.26 8.72
C PRO A 18 -30.70 0.04 9.44
N HIS A 19 -30.76 -0.08 10.77
CA HIS A 19 -29.57 -0.27 11.61
C HIS A 19 -28.86 -1.61 11.37
N LYS A 20 -29.62 -2.67 11.07
CA LYS A 20 -29.08 -4.02 10.88
C LYS A 20 -29.92 -4.84 9.91
N PHE A 21 -29.22 -5.61 9.07
CA PHE A 21 -29.76 -6.76 8.37
C PHE A 21 -28.88 -7.97 8.71
N HIS A 22 -29.51 -9.10 9.03
CA HIS A 22 -28.79 -10.34 9.35
C HIS A 22 -28.73 -11.20 8.09
N ALA A 23 -27.58 -11.19 7.41
CA ALA A 23 -27.28 -12.12 6.31
C ALA A 23 -26.81 -13.46 6.91
N THR A 24 -27.43 -14.56 6.49
CA THR A 24 -27.07 -15.91 6.96
C THR A 24 -25.92 -16.52 6.17
N ILE A 25 -25.63 -16.00 4.97
CA ILE A 25 -24.62 -16.54 4.06
C ILE A 25 -24.08 -15.45 3.13
N SER A 26 -22.80 -15.51 2.76
CA SER A 26 -22.23 -14.62 1.73
C SER A 26 -22.67 -15.02 0.32
N LEU A 27 -22.53 -14.11 -0.67
CA LEU A 27 -22.82 -14.46 -2.07
C LEU A 27 -21.88 -15.56 -2.58
N ALA A 28 -20.60 -15.51 -2.23
CA ALA A 28 -19.62 -16.52 -2.64
C ALA A 28 -19.98 -17.91 -2.11
N GLU A 29 -20.35 -18.01 -0.83
CA GLU A 29 -20.78 -19.28 -0.23
C GLU A 29 -22.12 -19.75 -0.79
N PHE A 30 -23.07 -18.84 -1.05
CA PHE A 30 -24.35 -19.18 -1.70
C PHE A 30 -24.10 -19.82 -3.06
N ILE A 31 -23.28 -19.18 -3.90
CA ILE A 31 -22.93 -19.69 -5.24
C ILE A 31 -22.24 -21.04 -5.13
N LYS A 32 -21.23 -21.16 -4.26
CA LYS A 32 -20.51 -22.43 -4.04
C LYS A 32 -21.46 -23.55 -3.61
N LYS A 33 -22.38 -23.28 -2.69
CA LYS A 33 -23.28 -24.28 -2.11
C LYS A 33 -24.40 -24.71 -3.05
N TYR A 34 -24.96 -23.80 -3.85
CA TYR A 34 -26.18 -24.06 -4.64
C TYR A 34 -25.94 -24.09 -6.17
N SER A 35 -24.70 -23.92 -6.63
CA SER A 35 -24.36 -24.00 -8.06
C SER A 35 -24.69 -25.34 -8.72
N SER A 36 -24.76 -26.43 -7.97
CA SER A 36 -25.05 -27.78 -8.46
C SER A 36 -26.54 -28.09 -8.70
N LEU A 37 -27.46 -27.17 -8.38
CA LEU A 37 -28.90 -27.36 -8.61
C LEU A 37 -29.21 -27.62 -10.10
N SER A 38 -30.31 -28.32 -10.36
CA SER A 38 -30.82 -28.55 -11.72
C SER A 38 -31.63 -27.35 -12.23
N SER A 39 -31.73 -27.16 -13.54
CA SER A 39 -32.53 -26.07 -14.12
C SER A 39 -34.00 -26.20 -13.74
N GLY A 40 -34.59 -25.13 -13.22
CA GLY A 40 -35.98 -25.12 -12.73
C GLY A 40 -36.16 -25.69 -11.32
N GLU A 41 -35.10 -26.21 -10.69
CA GLU A 41 -35.15 -26.68 -9.30
C GLU A 41 -35.28 -25.50 -8.32
N HIS A 42 -36.13 -25.67 -7.31
CA HIS A 42 -36.36 -24.70 -6.25
C HIS A 42 -36.35 -25.42 -4.91
N LEU A 43 -35.55 -24.92 -3.96
CA LEU A 43 -35.47 -25.48 -2.61
C LEU A 43 -36.40 -24.70 -1.68
N ASP A 44 -37.71 -24.93 -1.78
CA ASP A 44 -38.73 -24.20 -1.01
C ASP A 44 -38.53 -24.33 0.52
N ASP A 45 -37.98 -25.45 1.00
CA ASP A 45 -37.73 -25.72 2.43
C ASP A 45 -36.47 -25.02 3.00
N VAL A 46 -35.68 -24.37 2.15
CA VAL A 46 -34.43 -23.72 2.54
C VAL A 46 -34.57 -22.22 2.45
N SER A 47 -34.58 -21.53 3.60
CA SER A 47 -34.57 -20.07 3.64
C SER A 47 -33.18 -19.55 4.00
N VAL A 48 -32.67 -18.61 3.19
CA VAL A 48 -31.41 -17.92 3.45
C VAL A 48 -31.58 -16.42 3.22
N SER A 49 -30.74 -15.62 3.89
CA SER A 49 -30.67 -14.19 3.69
C SER A 49 -29.29 -13.77 3.18
N ILE A 50 -29.28 -12.92 2.15
CA ILE A 50 -28.09 -12.39 1.50
C ILE A 50 -28.21 -10.88 1.33
N THR A 51 -27.09 -10.21 1.04
CA THR A 51 -27.05 -8.78 0.76
C THR A 51 -26.24 -8.49 -0.49
N GLY A 52 -26.62 -7.45 -1.25
CA GLY A 52 -25.82 -7.02 -2.39
C GLY A 52 -26.25 -5.68 -2.92
N ARG A 53 -25.43 -5.12 -3.81
CA ARG A 53 -25.77 -3.92 -4.57
C ARG A 53 -26.47 -4.29 -5.86
N VAL A 54 -27.59 -3.63 -6.15
CA VAL A 54 -28.32 -3.79 -7.41
C VAL A 54 -27.51 -3.20 -8.56
N HIS A 55 -27.12 -4.04 -9.52
CA HIS A 55 -26.44 -3.64 -10.76
C HIS A 55 -27.32 -3.73 -12.01
N ALA A 56 -28.44 -4.43 -11.94
CA ALA A 56 -29.47 -4.34 -12.96
C ALA A 56 -30.85 -4.62 -12.35
N LYS A 57 -31.87 -4.05 -12.95
CA LYS A 57 -33.28 -4.29 -12.64
C LYS A 57 -34.04 -4.44 -13.95
N ARG A 58 -34.68 -5.58 -14.15
CA ARG A 58 -35.41 -5.91 -15.39
C ARG A 58 -36.79 -6.47 -15.04
N SER A 59 -37.83 -5.92 -15.62
CA SER A 59 -39.20 -6.41 -15.42
C SER A 59 -39.60 -7.35 -16.57
N ALA A 60 -40.14 -8.51 -16.23
CA ALA A 60 -40.72 -9.47 -17.17
C ALA A 60 -42.24 -9.54 -16.93
N GLY A 61 -42.93 -8.42 -17.20
CA GLY A 61 -44.31 -8.19 -16.81
C GLY A 61 -44.46 -7.63 -15.40
N SER A 62 -45.71 -7.49 -14.92
CA SER A 62 -46.01 -6.90 -13.61
C SER A 62 -45.82 -7.85 -12.42
N LYS A 63 -45.66 -9.15 -12.68
CA LYS A 63 -45.63 -10.23 -11.67
C LYS A 63 -44.24 -10.84 -11.45
N LEU A 64 -43.25 -10.43 -12.24
CA LEU A 64 -41.91 -11.00 -12.23
C LEU A 64 -40.87 -9.92 -12.51
N ILE A 65 -39.97 -9.71 -11.56
CA ILE A 65 -38.88 -8.73 -11.65
C ILE A 65 -37.57 -9.44 -11.31
N PHE A 66 -36.55 -9.16 -12.10
CA PHE A 66 -35.21 -9.68 -11.91
C PHE A 66 -34.28 -8.57 -11.47
N TYR A 67 -33.59 -8.79 -10.35
CA TYR A 67 -32.44 -7.98 -9.97
C TYR A 67 -31.16 -8.76 -10.23
N ASP A 68 -30.15 -8.06 -10.70
CA ASP A 68 -28.78 -8.55 -10.67
C ASP A 68 -28.09 -7.88 -9.50
N ILE A 69 -27.67 -8.66 -8.51
CA ILE A 69 -26.94 -8.13 -7.35
C ILE A 69 -25.49 -8.55 -7.40
N ARG A 70 -24.60 -7.67 -6.93
CA ARG A 70 -23.20 -8.02 -6.69
C ARG A 70 -22.75 -7.69 -5.29
N SER A 71 -21.82 -8.51 -4.83
CA SER A 71 -21.02 -8.29 -3.64
C SER A 71 -19.64 -8.84 -3.94
N GLU A 72 -18.60 -8.05 -3.74
CA GLU A 72 -17.23 -8.41 -4.12
C GLU A 72 -17.17 -8.83 -5.61
N ASP A 73 -16.55 -9.97 -5.91
CA ASP A 73 -16.37 -10.53 -7.25
C ASP A 73 -17.56 -11.43 -7.66
N CYS A 74 -18.58 -11.51 -6.82
CA CYS A 74 -19.72 -12.41 -7.01
C CYS A 74 -20.93 -11.68 -7.59
N ARG A 75 -21.60 -12.36 -8.51
CA ARG A 75 -22.86 -11.94 -9.13
C ARG A 75 -23.94 -12.99 -8.87
N LEU A 76 -25.14 -12.55 -8.48
CA LEU A 76 -26.27 -13.44 -8.28
C LEU A 76 -27.57 -12.79 -8.76
N GLN A 77 -28.43 -13.59 -9.39
CA GLN A 77 -29.77 -13.17 -9.77
C GLN A 77 -30.73 -13.23 -8.57
N VAL A 78 -31.56 -12.21 -8.41
CA VAL A 78 -32.75 -12.24 -7.55
C VAL A 78 -33.95 -12.35 -8.47
N MET A 79 -34.68 -13.46 -8.40
CA MET A 79 -35.89 -13.70 -9.19
C MET A 79 -37.14 -13.41 -8.35
N ALA A 80 -37.51 -12.13 -8.27
CA ALA A 80 -38.67 -11.69 -7.50
C ALA A 80 -39.97 -12.01 -8.24
N ASN A 81 -40.69 -13.02 -7.76
CA ASN A 81 -42.00 -13.44 -8.29
C ASN A 81 -43.08 -13.13 -7.26
N ILE A 82 -44.17 -12.50 -7.70
CA ILE A 82 -45.29 -12.12 -6.83
C ILE A 82 -45.89 -13.31 -6.06
N ARG A 83 -45.88 -14.52 -6.66
CA ARG A 83 -46.43 -15.73 -6.03
C ARG A 83 -45.61 -16.26 -4.87
N SER A 84 -44.31 -15.96 -4.85
CA SER A 84 -43.38 -16.40 -3.82
C SER A 84 -43.13 -15.31 -2.77
N TYR A 85 -43.69 -14.12 -2.97
CA TYR A 85 -43.52 -12.96 -2.12
C TYR A 85 -44.55 -12.92 -0.98
N LYS A 86 -44.21 -12.27 0.13
CA LYS A 86 -45.08 -12.21 1.32
C LYS A 86 -46.49 -11.65 1.08
N SER A 87 -46.64 -10.67 0.18
CA SER A 87 -47.93 -10.12 -0.22
C SER A 87 -47.81 -9.40 -1.58
N GLU A 88 -48.90 -9.32 -2.33
CA GLU A 88 -48.91 -8.60 -3.62
C GLU A 88 -48.62 -7.11 -3.45
N THR A 89 -49.19 -6.48 -2.42
CA THR A 89 -48.97 -5.05 -2.12
C THR A 89 -47.51 -4.77 -1.78
N GLU A 90 -46.88 -5.55 -0.90
CA GLU A 90 -45.48 -5.32 -0.54
C GLU A 90 -44.52 -5.64 -1.68
N PHE A 91 -44.89 -6.58 -2.56
CA PHE A 91 -44.17 -6.82 -3.81
C PHE A 91 -44.18 -5.56 -4.70
N HIS A 92 -45.34 -4.94 -4.92
CA HIS A 92 -45.39 -3.72 -5.73
C HIS A 92 -44.63 -2.56 -5.08
N ASP A 93 -44.87 -2.29 -3.80
CA ASP A 93 -44.23 -1.20 -3.04
C ASP A 93 -42.70 -1.26 -3.10
N ILE A 94 -42.11 -2.41 -2.76
CA ILE A 94 -40.65 -2.54 -2.69
C ILE A 94 -40.01 -2.44 -4.06
N ASN A 95 -40.68 -2.98 -5.08
CA ASN A 95 -40.20 -2.94 -6.44
C ASN A 95 -40.33 -1.53 -7.04
N GLU A 96 -41.21 -0.66 -6.55
CA GLU A 96 -41.19 0.76 -6.93
C GLU A 96 -40.03 1.52 -6.25
N ILE A 97 -39.72 1.18 -5.00
CA ILE A 97 -38.67 1.82 -4.20
C ILE A 97 -37.26 1.52 -4.71
N ILE A 98 -36.99 0.27 -5.12
CA ILE A 98 -35.63 -0.17 -5.49
C ILE A 98 -35.23 0.33 -6.88
N HIS A 99 -34.03 0.91 -6.96
CA HIS A 99 -33.37 1.32 -8.20
C HIS A 99 -31.98 0.73 -8.34
N LEU A 100 -31.39 0.94 -9.52
CA LEU A 100 -29.99 0.66 -9.81
C LEU A 100 -29.09 1.35 -8.78
N GLY A 101 -28.10 0.62 -8.27
CA GLY A 101 -27.12 1.08 -7.30
C GLY A 101 -27.53 0.92 -5.84
N ASP A 102 -28.80 0.66 -5.54
CA ASP A 102 -29.24 0.47 -4.15
C ASP A 102 -28.57 -0.76 -3.51
N ILE A 103 -28.28 -0.69 -2.20
CA ILE A 103 -27.94 -1.86 -1.40
C ILE A 103 -29.23 -2.47 -0.87
N ILE A 104 -29.43 -3.76 -1.12
CA ILE A 104 -30.60 -4.51 -0.69
C ILE A 104 -30.21 -5.76 0.08
N GLY A 105 -31.10 -6.19 0.98
CA GLY A 105 -31.07 -7.49 1.62
C GLY A 105 -32.22 -8.34 1.08
N CYS A 106 -31.96 -9.59 0.73
CA CYS A 106 -32.96 -10.52 0.20
C CYS A 106 -33.06 -11.71 1.13
N ILE A 107 -34.28 -12.07 1.54
CA ILE A 107 -34.59 -13.28 2.30
C ILE A 107 -35.44 -14.17 1.39
N GLY A 108 -34.98 -15.39 1.14
CA GLY A 108 -35.62 -16.25 0.15
C GLY A 108 -34.98 -17.62 0.01
N SER A 109 -35.45 -18.35 -0.99
CA SER A 109 -35.06 -19.73 -1.23
C SER A 109 -34.11 -19.85 -2.43
N PRO A 110 -33.09 -20.73 -2.37
CA PRO A 110 -32.21 -21.00 -3.51
C PRO A 110 -32.95 -21.73 -4.64
N GLY A 111 -32.69 -21.35 -5.88
CA GLY A 111 -33.19 -22.09 -7.04
C GLY A 111 -32.46 -21.73 -8.33
N LYS A 112 -32.82 -22.40 -9.42
CA LYS A 112 -32.37 -22.04 -10.78
C LYS A 112 -33.56 -21.74 -11.67
N SER A 113 -33.42 -20.72 -12.50
CA SER A 113 -34.40 -20.48 -13.55
C SER A 113 -34.44 -21.65 -14.53
N LYS A 114 -35.48 -21.72 -15.37
CA LYS A 114 -35.57 -22.73 -16.45
C LYS A 114 -34.41 -22.63 -17.45
N LEU A 115 -33.79 -21.46 -17.55
CA LEU A 115 -32.61 -21.19 -18.39
C LEU A 115 -31.28 -21.55 -17.69
N GLY A 116 -31.35 -22.06 -16.46
CA GLY A 116 -30.18 -22.53 -15.70
C GLY A 116 -29.45 -21.45 -14.88
N GLU A 117 -29.91 -20.20 -14.89
CA GLU A 117 -29.30 -19.12 -14.11
C GLU A 117 -29.63 -19.27 -12.61
N LEU A 118 -28.59 -19.36 -11.77
CA LEU A 118 -28.71 -19.50 -10.32
C LEU A 118 -29.32 -18.23 -9.71
N SER A 119 -30.35 -18.41 -8.89
CA SER A 119 -31.16 -17.35 -8.32
C SER A 119 -31.44 -17.56 -6.84
N ILE A 120 -31.69 -16.45 -6.13
CA ILE A 120 -32.53 -16.47 -4.94
C ILE A 120 -33.95 -16.04 -5.32
N ILE A 121 -34.96 -16.77 -4.86
CA ILE A 121 -36.37 -16.43 -5.00
C ILE A 121 -36.82 -15.78 -3.68
N PRO A 122 -36.97 -14.44 -3.62
CA PRO A 122 -37.19 -13.75 -2.37
C PRO A 122 -38.65 -13.87 -1.90
N HIS A 123 -38.83 -14.13 -0.61
CA HIS A 123 -40.07 -13.88 0.13
C HIS A 123 -40.15 -12.43 0.61
N GLU A 124 -38.98 -11.82 0.87
CA GLU A 124 -38.84 -10.45 1.31
C GLU A 124 -37.56 -9.83 0.75
N ILE A 125 -37.64 -8.55 0.35
CA ILE A 125 -36.50 -7.70 0.00
C ILE A 125 -36.59 -6.47 0.89
N LYS A 126 -35.45 -6.04 1.45
CA LYS A 126 -35.33 -4.82 2.24
C LYS A 126 -34.33 -3.89 1.57
N LEU A 127 -34.72 -2.63 1.39
CA LEU A 127 -33.77 -1.56 1.09
C LEU A 127 -32.88 -1.33 2.32
N LEU A 128 -31.56 -1.40 2.13
CA LEU A 128 -30.58 -1.20 3.21
C LEU A 128 -29.87 0.15 3.11
N SER A 129 -29.58 0.60 1.89
CA SER A 129 -29.05 1.94 1.65
C SER A 129 -29.32 2.34 0.20
N PRO A 130 -30.12 3.38 -0.06
CA PRO A 130 -30.40 3.84 -1.41
C PRO A 130 -29.18 4.49 -2.07
N CYS A 131 -29.03 4.28 -3.38
CA CYS A 131 -28.16 5.09 -4.22
C CYS A 131 -28.91 6.37 -4.62
N LEU A 132 -28.30 7.52 -4.34
CA LEU A 132 -28.90 8.84 -4.61
C LEU A 132 -28.48 9.43 -5.96
N TYR A 133 -27.46 8.83 -6.58
CA TYR A 133 -26.85 9.30 -7.82
C TYR A 133 -27.13 8.31 -8.95
N GLN A 134 -27.17 8.81 -10.17
CA GLN A 134 -27.22 7.95 -11.33
C GLN A 134 -25.82 7.33 -11.53
N LEU A 135 -25.75 6.00 -11.56
CA LEU A 135 -24.50 5.32 -11.87
C LEU A 135 -24.17 5.50 -13.37
N PRO A 136 -22.88 5.61 -13.74
CA PRO A 136 -22.45 5.53 -15.12
C PRO A 136 -22.90 4.21 -15.77
N HIS A 137 -22.92 4.19 -17.10
CA HIS A 137 -23.38 3.01 -17.81
C HIS A 137 -22.41 1.83 -17.62
N MET A 138 -22.89 0.73 -17.03
CA MET A 138 -22.06 -0.42 -16.63
C MET A 138 -21.22 -1.02 -17.76
N HIS A 139 -21.72 -0.98 -19.00
CA HIS A 139 -20.98 -1.54 -20.15
C HIS A 139 -19.68 -0.82 -20.47
N TYR A 140 -19.57 0.47 -20.14
CA TYR A 140 -18.38 1.26 -20.46
C TYR A 140 -17.47 1.51 -19.26
N GLY A 141 -17.95 1.20 -18.04
CA GLY A 141 -17.26 1.52 -16.79
C GLY A 141 -17.07 3.03 -16.61
N VAL A 142 -16.14 3.39 -15.72
CA VAL A 142 -15.60 4.77 -15.66
C VAL A 142 -14.24 4.75 -16.32
N LYS A 143 -14.06 5.51 -17.41
CA LYS A 143 -12.79 5.57 -18.17
C LYS A 143 -11.95 6.80 -17.83
N ASP A 144 -12.60 7.92 -17.52
CA ASP A 144 -11.92 9.17 -17.20
C ASP A 144 -11.05 9.03 -15.95
N LYS A 145 -9.73 9.14 -16.12
CA LYS A 145 -8.74 8.92 -15.06
C LYS A 145 -8.95 9.88 -13.88
N GLU A 146 -9.32 11.12 -14.16
CA GLU A 146 -9.54 12.15 -13.14
C GLU A 146 -10.69 11.75 -12.20
N THR A 147 -11.83 11.38 -12.78
CA THR A 147 -13.00 10.87 -12.04
C THR A 147 -12.65 9.61 -11.26
N ARG A 148 -11.93 8.66 -11.87
CA ARG A 148 -11.55 7.39 -11.22
C ARG A 148 -10.69 7.63 -9.98
N PHE A 149 -9.69 8.50 -10.07
CA PHE A 149 -8.75 8.76 -8.99
C PHE A 149 -9.36 9.61 -7.87
N ARG A 150 -10.25 10.56 -8.19
CA ARG A 150 -10.97 11.37 -7.17
C ARG A 150 -12.11 10.60 -6.51
N GLN A 151 -12.83 9.79 -7.27
CA GLN A 151 -13.98 9.02 -6.81
C GLN A 151 -13.65 7.52 -6.83
N ARG A 152 -12.61 7.11 -6.10
CA ARG A 152 -12.16 5.71 -6.08
C ARG A 152 -13.27 4.72 -5.72
N TYR A 153 -14.22 5.12 -4.87
CA TYR A 153 -15.39 4.30 -4.54
C TYR A 153 -16.28 3.99 -5.76
N LEU A 154 -16.37 4.92 -6.73
CA LEU A 154 -17.08 4.72 -7.98
C LEU A 154 -16.24 3.86 -8.94
N ASP A 155 -14.93 4.07 -8.99
CA ASP A 155 -14.01 3.25 -9.79
C ASP A 155 -14.07 1.77 -9.35
N LEU A 156 -13.95 1.50 -8.05
CA LEU A 156 -14.08 0.15 -7.46
C LEU A 156 -15.46 -0.49 -7.67
N LEU A 157 -16.49 0.33 -7.83
CA LEU A 157 -17.85 -0.12 -8.09
C LEU A 157 -18.03 -0.55 -9.55
N MET A 158 -17.43 0.20 -10.47
CA MET A 158 -17.68 0.09 -11.90
C MET A 158 -16.65 -0.77 -12.64
N ASN A 159 -15.42 -0.86 -12.12
CA ASN A 159 -14.28 -1.48 -12.76
C ASN A 159 -13.68 -2.58 -11.87
N GLU A 160 -13.83 -3.83 -12.29
CA GLU A 160 -13.44 -5.02 -11.51
C GLU A 160 -11.92 -5.22 -11.43
N ASP A 161 -11.21 -4.85 -12.50
CA ASP A 161 -9.75 -4.89 -12.57
C ASP A 161 -9.09 -4.05 -11.47
N VAL A 162 -9.68 -2.88 -11.15
CA VAL A 162 -9.20 -1.99 -10.08
C VAL A 162 -9.17 -2.72 -8.74
N ARG A 163 -10.23 -3.47 -8.41
CA ARG A 163 -10.28 -4.26 -7.17
C ARG A 163 -9.18 -5.31 -7.14
N GLN A 164 -8.99 -6.03 -8.24
CA GLN A 164 -7.96 -7.06 -8.33
C GLN A 164 -6.55 -6.47 -8.16
N ARG A 165 -6.27 -5.26 -8.66
CA ARG A 165 -4.99 -4.57 -8.41
C ARG A 165 -4.71 -4.37 -6.93
N PHE A 166 -5.71 -3.92 -6.16
CA PHE A 166 -5.53 -3.70 -4.71
C PHE A 166 -5.48 -5.00 -3.91
N ILE A 167 -6.17 -6.06 -4.35
CA ILE A 167 -6.00 -7.41 -3.78
C ILE A 167 -4.57 -7.90 -4.03
N THR A 168 -4.04 -7.74 -5.25
CA THR A 168 -2.65 -8.08 -5.58
C THR A 168 -1.67 -7.27 -4.74
N ARG A 169 -1.89 -5.95 -4.57
CA ARG A 169 -1.08 -5.13 -3.65
C ARG A 169 -1.04 -5.71 -2.24
N ALA A 170 -2.19 -6.09 -1.68
CA ALA A 170 -2.25 -6.70 -0.35
C ALA A 170 -1.51 -8.05 -0.31
N ARG A 171 -1.62 -8.87 -1.36
CA ARG A 171 -0.88 -10.14 -1.49
C ARG A 171 0.64 -9.92 -1.55
N ILE A 172 1.11 -8.88 -2.24
CA ILE A 172 2.53 -8.49 -2.30
C ILE A 172 3.04 -8.15 -0.90
N ILE A 173 2.37 -7.23 -0.20
CA ILE A 173 2.78 -6.82 1.15
C ILE A 173 2.82 -8.02 2.10
N ASN A 174 1.79 -8.86 2.09
CA ASN A 174 1.73 -10.06 2.94
C ASN A 174 2.77 -11.12 2.56
N TYR A 175 3.22 -11.16 1.31
CA TYR A 175 4.30 -12.05 0.90
C TYR A 175 5.65 -11.54 1.42
N VAL A 176 5.92 -10.23 1.27
CA VAL A 176 7.14 -9.59 1.77
C VAL A 176 7.30 -9.78 3.28
N ARG A 177 6.23 -9.56 4.07
CA ARG A 177 6.24 -9.84 5.51
C ARG A 177 6.64 -11.27 5.82
N ARG A 178 5.90 -12.23 5.26
CA ARG A 178 6.15 -13.66 5.50
C ARG A 178 7.57 -14.08 5.11
N PHE A 179 8.06 -13.58 3.98
CA PHE A 179 9.42 -13.85 3.53
C PHE A 179 10.47 -13.39 4.55
N LEU A 180 10.33 -12.16 5.09
CA LEU A 180 11.26 -11.62 6.08
C LEU A 180 11.08 -12.27 7.46
N ASP A 181 9.84 -12.55 7.87
CA ASP A 181 9.52 -13.25 9.12
C ASP A 181 10.13 -14.67 9.12
N ASP A 182 10.03 -15.40 8.01
CA ASP A 182 10.61 -16.73 7.83
C ASP A 182 12.16 -16.70 7.87
N LEU A 183 12.77 -15.56 7.51
CA LEU A 183 14.21 -15.30 7.67
C LEU A 183 14.58 -14.79 9.08
N GLY A 184 13.62 -14.69 10.00
CA GLY A 184 13.84 -14.28 11.39
C GLY A 184 14.08 -12.79 11.58
N PHE A 185 13.58 -11.94 10.67
CA PHE A 185 13.54 -10.51 10.90
C PHE A 185 12.41 -10.14 11.88
N LEU A 186 12.64 -9.08 12.65
CA LEU A 186 11.64 -8.47 13.51
C LEU A 186 10.99 -7.27 12.80
N GLU A 187 9.66 -7.30 12.61
CA GLU A 187 8.90 -6.11 12.16
C GLU A 187 8.92 -5.06 13.28
N VAL A 188 9.33 -3.84 12.96
CA VAL A 188 9.43 -2.70 13.90
C VAL A 188 8.74 -1.46 13.34
N GLU A 189 8.43 -0.50 14.22
CA GLU A 189 7.90 0.81 13.83
C GLU A 189 8.82 1.91 14.37
N THR A 190 9.30 2.78 13.49
CA THR A 190 10.17 3.93 13.83
C THR A 190 9.44 5.26 13.65
N PRO A 191 9.91 6.37 14.26
CA PRO A 191 9.24 7.66 14.16
C PRO A 191 9.02 8.13 12.71
N MET A 192 7.80 8.59 12.41
CA MET A 192 7.47 9.26 11.15
C MET A 192 7.66 10.78 11.19
N MET A 193 7.81 11.36 12.38
CA MET A 193 8.09 12.78 12.60
C MET A 193 9.44 12.90 13.31
N ASN A 194 10.39 13.55 12.67
CA ASN A 194 11.77 13.67 13.14
C ASN A 194 12.14 15.13 13.39
N THR A 195 13.05 15.38 14.32
CA THR A 195 13.67 16.70 14.48
C THR A 195 14.57 17.06 13.30
N ILE A 196 15.12 16.03 12.65
CA ILE A 196 15.99 16.10 11.49
C ILE A 196 15.55 15.02 10.49
N ALA A 197 15.35 15.39 9.22
CA ALA A 197 15.12 14.41 8.15
C ALA A 197 16.47 13.82 7.68
N GLY A 198 16.54 12.48 7.58
CA GLY A 198 17.72 11.75 7.13
C GLY A 198 17.36 10.38 6.54
N GLY A 199 18.38 9.64 6.08
CA GLY A 199 18.23 8.31 5.46
C GLY A 199 17.94 8.33 3.96
N ALA A 200 17.63 9.47 3.36
CA ALA A 200 17.55 9.60 1.90
C ALA A 200 17.84 11.03 1.47
N ALA A 201 18.35 11.21 0.25
CA ALA A 201 18.44 12.52 -0.40
C ALA A 201 17.06 12.86 -0.96
N ALA A 202 16.30 13.68 -0.23
CA ALA A 202 14.94 14.06 -0.59
C ALA A 202 14.52 15.33 0.16
N LYS A 203 13.65 16.13 -0.45
CA LYS A 203 13.10 17.32 0.21
C LYS A 203 12.00 16.91 1.20
N PRO A 204 12.10 17.19 2.51
CA PRO A 204 11.10 16.77 3.48
C PRO A 204 9.87 17.68 3.52
N PHE A 205 8.75 17.16 4.04
CA PHE A 205 7.65 17.99 4.53
C PHE A 205 7.97 18.52 5.93
N VAL A 206 7.55 19.75 6.24
CA VAL A 206 7.75 20.39 7.53
C VAL A 206 6.38 20.61 8.19
N THR A 207 6.29 20.29 9.48
CA THR A 207 5.14 20.54 10.34
C THR A 207 5.61 21.15 11.67
N TYR A 208 4.67 21.52 12.54
CA TYR A 208 4.97 22.17 13.81
C TYR A 208 4.21 21.49 14.95
N HIS A 209 4.92 21.21 16.04
CA HIS A 209 4.36 20.63 17.25
C HIS A 209 4.04 21.75 18.25
N ASN A 210 2.74 22.02 18.46
CA ASN A 210 2.28 23.14 19.28
C ASN A 210 2.79 23.10 20.73
N ASP A 211 2.68 21.95 21.41
CA ASP A 211 3.05 21.84 22.83
C ASP A 211 4.56 21.96 23.07
N LEU A 212 5.37 21.31 22.22
CA LEU A 212 6.84 21.36 22.28
C LEU A 212 7.43 22.62 21.62
N ASN A 213 6.61 23.45 20.99
CA ASN A 213 7.02 24.67 20.29
C ASN A 213 8.21 24.46 19.34
N MET A 214 8.14 23.45 18.48
CA MET A 214 9.24 23.08 17.58
C MET A 214 8.76 22.58 16.22
N ASN A 215 9.59 22.79 15.21
CA ASN A 215 9.37 22.18 13.90
C ASN A 215 9.74 20.70 13.92
N LEU A 216 8.96 19.91 13.18
CA LEU A 216 9.23 18.50 12.90
C LEU A 216 9.18 18.28 11.39
N TYR A 217 9.89 17.26 10.94
CA TYR A 217 9.96 16.84 9.55
C TYR A 217 9.33 15.48 9.39
N MET A 218 8.49 15.30 8.37
CA MET A 218 8.02 13.96 8.01
C MET A 218 9.19 13.16 7.45
N ARG A 219 9.33 11.89 7.86
CA ARG A 219 10.47 11.06 7.46
C ARG A 219 10.53 10.85 5.94
N VAL A 220 11.74 10.87 5.40
CA VAL A 220 12.04 10.52 4.00
C VAL A 220 12.49 9.06 3.85
N ALA A 221 13.03 8.47 4.93
CA ALA A 221 13.36 7.05 5.11
C ALA A 221 13.48 6.73 6.63
N PRO A 222 13.23 5.48 7.07
CA PRO A 222 13.49 5.00 8.42
C PRO A 222 14.95 4.56 8.68
N GLU A 223 15.80 4.43 7.64
CA GLU A 223 17.19 3.95 7.67
C GLU A 223 18.00 4.21 8.96
N LEU A 224 18.13 5.48 9.38
CA LEU A 224 19.01 5.83 10.50
C LEU A 224 18.53 5.18 11.82
N TYR A 225 17.21 5.09 12.02
CA TYR A 225 16.65 4.41 13.18
C TYR A 225 16.87 2.90 13.13
N LEU A 226 16.70 2.28 11.96
CA LEU A 226 16.89 0.84 11.80
C LEU A 226 18.34 0.44 12.10
N LYS A 227 19.33 1.24 11.67
CA LYS A 227 20.73 1.08 12.08
C LYS A 227 20.95 1.23 13.59
N MET A 228 20.31 2.20 14.24
CA MET A 228 20.38 2.34 15.70
C MET A 228 19.79 1.14 16.44
N LEU A 229 18.78 0.46 15.88
CA LEU A 229 18.26 -0.79 16.43
C LEU A 229 19.26 -1.94 16.28
N ILE A 230 19.99 -2.03 15.15
CA ILE A 230 21.09 -2.99 15.00
C ILE A 230 22.17 -2.75 16.05
N ILE A 231 22.56 -1.48 16.28
CA ILE A 231 23.51 -1.10 17.35
C ILE A 231 22.99 -1.55 18.72
N GLY A 232 21.67 -1.45 18.95
CA GLY A 232 20.99 -1.95 20.14
C GLY A 232 20.96 -3.48 20.29
N GLY A 233 21.44 -4.23 19.31
CA GLY A 233 21.53 -5.70 19.33
C GLY A 233 20.40 -6.44 18.60
N LEU A 234 19.50 -5.74 17.91
CA LEU A 234 18.47 -6.36 17.08
C LEU A 234 19.04 -6.70 15.71
N ASN A 235 19.68 -7.86 15.55
CA ASN A 235 20.46 -8.20 14.35
C ASN A 235 19.70 -8.22 13.01
N ARG A 236 18.37 -8.32 13.01
CA ARG A 236 17.54 -8.36 11.81
C ARG A 236 16.23 -7.62 12.07
N VAL A 237 16.08 -6.44 11.49
CA VAL A 237 14.86 -5.62 11.63
C VAL A 237 14.34 -5.21 10.27
N TYR A 238 13.02 -5.08 10.14
CA TYR A 238 12.41 -4.50 8.96
C TYR A 238 11.22 -3.62 9.32
N GLU A 239 10.91 -2.66 8.46
CA GLU A 239 9.73 -1.82 8.56
C GLU A 239 9.05 -1.69 7.19
N LEU A 240 7.74 -2.01 7.15
CA LEU A 240 6.85 -1.71 6.04
C LEU A 240 6.02 -0.48 6.36
N GLY A 241 6.41 0.68 5.81
CA GLY A 241 5.88 1.95 6.28
C GLY A 241 5.71 2.99 5.18
N ARG A 242 5.03 4.09 5.54
CA ARG A 242 4.90 5.28 4.70
C ARG A 242 6.17 6.13 4.81
N VAL A 243 6.62 6.66 3.69
CA VAL A 243 7.63 7.72 3.61
C VAL A 243 7.07 8.91 2.83
N PHE A 244 7.62 10.10 3.07
CA PHE A 244 7.07 11.36 2.59
C PHE A 244 8.15 12.19 1.90
N ARG A 245 7.93 12.57 0.64
CA ARG A 245 8.86 13.40 -0.14
C ARG A 245 8.10 14.57 -0.77
N ASN A 246 8.56 15.78 -0.50
CA ASN A 246 7.96 17.02 -0.97
C ASN A 246 8.51 17.39 -2.36
N GLU A 247 8.21 16.51 -3.31
CA GLU A 247 8.70 16.52 -4.68
C GLU A 247 7.54 16.60 -5.69
N GLY A 248 7.85 16.58 -6.99
CA GLY A 248 6.86 16.56 -8.05
C GLY A 248 6.03 15.28 -8.07
N ILE A 249 4.83 15.36 -8.65
CA ILE A 249 3.97 14.19 -8.90
C ILE A 249 4.06 13.83 -10.38
N ASP A 250 4.41 12.58 -10.68
CA ASP A 250 4.47 12.06 -12.04
C ASP A 250 3.90 10.63 -12.14
N LEU A 251 4.29 9.87 -13.16
CA LEU A 251 3.83 8.49 -13.38
C LEU A 251 4.36 7.50 -12.33
N THR A 252 5.45 7.80 -11.65
CA THR A 252 6.16 6.93 -10.70
C THR A 252 6.38 7.55 -9.32
N HIS A 253 6.03 8.83 -9.13
CA HIS A 253 6.20 9.57 -7.88
C HIS A 253 4.87 10.08 -7.32
N ASN A 254 4.64 9.80 -6.04
CA ASN A 254 3.55 10.34 -5.24
C ASN A 254 4.15 10.87 -3.92
N PRO A 255 3.63 11.98 -3.33
CA PRO A 255 4.30 12.64 -2.21
C PRO A 255 4.37 11.80 -0.93
N GLU A 256 3.49 10.81 -0.83
CA GLU A 256 3.57 9.76 0.17
C GLU A 256 3.54 8.39 -0.55
N PHE A 257 4.43 7.47 -0.17
CA PHE A 257 4.51 6.14 -0.77
C PHE A 257 5.02 5.11 0.23
N THR A 258 4.80 3.84 -0.06
CA THR A 258 5.13 2.74 0.85
C THR A 258 6.47 2.13 0.46
N SER A 259 7.40 2.07 1.40
CA SER A 259 8.64 1.32 1.28
C SER A 259 8.66 0.15 2.27
N CYS A 260 9.40 -0.89 1.90
CA CYS A 260 9.92 -1.88 2.84
C CYS A 260 11.39 -1.60 3.00
N GLU A 261 11.87 -1.41 4.23
CA GLU A 261 13.30 -1.34 4.52
C GLU A 261 13.67 -2.41 5.52
N PHE A 262 14.79 -3.11 5.31
CA PHE A 262 15.31 -4.08 6.25
C PHE A 262 16.82 -3.94 6.42
N TYR A 263 17.31 -4.29 7.60
CA TYR A 263 18.73 -4.23 7.96
C TYR A 263 19.14 -5.55 8.58
N MET A 264 20.25 -6.10 8.10
CA MET A 264 20.74 -7.42 8.47
C MET A 264 22.20 -7.34 8.91
N ALA A 265 22.43 -7.52 10.21
CA ALA A 265 23.77 -7.62 10.76
C ALA A 265 24.49 -8.85 10.19
N TYR A 266 25.78 -8.68 9.98
CA TYR A 266 26.75 -9.64 9.43
C TYR A 266 26.54 -10.04 7.97
N ALA A 267 25.69 -9.32 7.25
CA ALA A 267 25.55 -9.44 5.79
C ALA A 267 26.34 -8.33 5.07
N ASP A 268 26.68 -8.58 3.82
CA ASP A 268 27.09 -7.56 2.85
C ASP A 268 26.12 -7.46 1.66
N TYR A 269 26.36 -6.53 0.74
CA TYR A 269 25.50 -6.32 -0.43
C TYR A 269 25.41 -7.52 -1.39
N GLU A 270 26.37 -8.47 -1.39
CA GLU A 270 26.29 -9.70 -2.20
C GLU A 270 25.26 -10.68 -1.61
N ASP A 271 25.22 -10.80 -0.29
CA ASP A 271 24.17 -11.55 0.41
C ASP A 271 22.78 -10.95 0.08
N LEU A 272 22.68 -9.62 0.09
CA LEU A 272 21.44 -8.92 -0.23
C LEU A 272 21.00 -9.07 -1.69
N MET A 273 21.92 -9.18 -2.65
CA MET A 273 21.55 -9.50 -4.04
C MET A 273 20.89 -10.88 -4.13
N THR A 274 21.41 -11.88 -3.42
CA THR A 274 20.83 -13.23 -3.35
C THR A 274 19.43 -13.20 -2.71
N ILE A 275 19.30 -12.52 -1.56
CA ILE A 275 18.00 -12.36 -0.88
C ILE A 275 16.98 -11.64 -1.78
N THR A 276 17.44 -10.64 -2.54
CA THR A 276 16.59 -9.90 -3.48
C THR A 276 16.11 -10.77 -4.64
N GLU A 277 16.98 -11.60 -5.20
CA GLU A 277 16.63 -12.58 -6.25
C GLU A 277 15.54 -13.55 -5.74
N ASP A 278 15.73 -14.12 -4.55
CA ASP A 278 14.79 -15.05 -3.93
C ASP A 278 13.43 -14.39 -3.66
N LEU A 279 13.44 -13.17 -3.09
CA LEU A 279 12.22 -12.43 -2.77
C LEU A 279 11.43 -12.08 -4.03
N ILE A 280 12.08 -11.47 -5.03
CA ILE A 280 11.40 -10.95 -6.22
C ILE A 280 10.93 -12.10 -7.12
N SER A 281 11.80 -13.07 -7.40
CA SER A 281 11.43 -14.21 -8.25
C SER A 281 10.37 -15.10 -7.57
N GLY A 282 10.50 -15.33 -6.26
CA GLY A 282 9.53 -16.07 -5.45
C GLY A 282 8.16 -15.40 -5.42
N LEU A 283 8.11 -14.08 -5.27
CA LEU A 283 6.86 -13.30 -5.31
C LEU A 283 6.17 -13.42 -6.67
N VAL A 284 6.92 -13.24 -7.76
CA VAL A 284 6.40 -13.37 -9.13
C VAL A 284 5.83 -14.77 -9.35
N LYS A 285 6.56 -15.82 -8.94
CA LYS A 285 6.11 -17.20 -9.02
C LYS A 285 4.85 -17.45 -8.19
N TYR A 286 4.76 -16.90 -6.98
CA TYR A 286 3.60 -17.02 -6.09
C TYR A 286 2.34 -16.36 -6.68
N LEU A 287 2.47 -15.22 -7.35
CA LEU A 287 1.34 -14.51 -7.92
C LEU A 287 0.87 -15.10 -9.25
N PHE A 288 1.79 -15.51 -10.12
CA PHE A 288 1.48 -15.88 -11.51
C PHE A 288 1.68 -17.36 -11.85
N GLY A 289 2.28 -18.15 -10.95
CA GLY A 289 2.67 -19.53 -11.24
C GLY A 289 3.83 -19.64 -12.24
N SER A 290 4.40 -18.52 -12.68
CA SER A 290 5.49 -18.38 -13.65
C SER A 290 6.51 -17.34 -13.17
N TYR A 291 7.74 -17.37 -13.69
CA TYR A 291 8.73 -16.30 -13.52
C TYR A 291 8.64 -15.23 -14.61
N ILE A 292 7.87 -15.51 -15.67
CA ILE A 292 7.70 -14.64 -16.83
C ILE A 292 6.39 -13.88 -16.70
N ILE A 293 6.46 -12.56 -16.82
CA ILE A 293 5.29 -11.67 -16.85
C ILE A 293 5.23 -10.88 -18.15
N LYS A 294 4.02 -10.42 -18.49
CA LYS A 294 3.77 -9.54 -19.63
C LYS A 294 3.48 -8.14 -19.12
N TYR A 295 4.10 -7.14 -19.75
CA TYR A 295 3.94 -5.75 -19.35
C TYR A 295 3.73 -4.84 -20.56
N HIS A 296 2.93 -3.79 -20.39
CA HIS A 296 2.59 -2.82 -21.42
C HIS A 296 3.06 -1.43 -20.95
N PRO A 297 4.25 -0.96 -21.37
CA PRO A 297 4.86 0.25 -20.85
C PRO A 297 4.05 1.52 -21.16
N ASP A 298 3.41 1.57 -22.32
CA ASP A 298 2.63 2.72 -22.78
C ASP A 298 1.11 2.53 -22.60
N GLY A 299 0.71 1.51 -21.84
CA GLY A 299 -0.68 1.19 -21.51
C GLY A 299 -1.24 0.03 -22.35
N ALA A 300 -2.46 -0.41 -22.02
CA ALA A 300 -3.01 -1.68 -22.48
C ALA A 300 -3.12 -1.89 -24.01
N GLU A 301 -3.11 -0.81 -24.80
CA GLU A 301 -3.17 -0.87 -26.28
C GLU A 301 -1.78 -0.86 -26.94
N SER A 302 -0.70 -0.74 -26.15
CA SER A 302 0.68 -0.76 -26.65
C SER A 302 1.22 -2.18 -26.82
N ASP A 303 2.37 -2.31 -27.49
CA ASP A 303 3.04 -3.61 -27.64
C ASP A 303 3.39 -4.20 -26.27
N GLU A 304 3.11 -5.49 -26.10
CA GLU A 304 3.50 -6.22 -24.91
C GLU A 304 5.01 -6.51 -24.93
N ILE A 305 5.66 -6.33 -23.79
CA ILE A 305 7.02 -6.79 -23.56
C ILE A 305 7.02 -7.94 -22.55
N ILE A 306 7.95 -8.87 -22.76
CA ILE A 306 8.14 -10.02 -21.90
C ILE A 306 9.24 -9.67 -20.89
N VAL A 307 8.93 -9.82 -19.61
CA VAL A 307 9.88 -9.64 -18.52
C VAL A 307 10.13 -11.00 -17.90
N ASP A 308 11.39 -11.44 -17.89
CA ASP A 308 11.82 -12.69 -17.29
C ASP A 308 12.47 -12.43 -15.93
N CYS A 309 11.78 -12.83 -14.87
CA CYS A 309 12.24 -12.73 -13.48
C CYS A 309 12.88 -14.04 -12.98
N THR A 310 13.43 -14.87 -13.86
CA THR A 310 14.17 -16.08 -13.48
C THR A 310 15.57 -15.69 -12.98
N PRO A 311 15.98 -16.09 -11.76
CA PRO A 311 17.33 -15.83 -11.24
C PRO A 311 18.38 -16.75 -11.91
N PRO A 312 19.68 -16.38 -11.91
CA PRO A 312 20.23 -15.14 -11.34
C PRO A 312 19.95 -13.92 -12.24
N PHE A 313 19.77 -12.76 -11.62
CA PHE A 313 19.53 -11.51 -12.32
C PHE A 313 20.82 -10.98 -12.93
N LYS A 314 20.67 -10.25 -14.04
CA LYS A 314 21.82 -9.63 -14.71
C LYS A 314 22.46 -8.61 -13.78
N ARG A 315 23.79 -8.52 -13.80
CA ARG A 315 24.56 -7.51 -13.07
C ARG A 315 25.32 -6.63 -14.06
N ILE A 316 25.24 -5.33 -13.86
CA ILE A 316 26.03 -4.31 -14.58
C ILE A 316 26.73 -3.41 -13.56
N ASN A 317 27.90 -2.90 -13.91
CA ASN A 317 28.71 -2.03 -13.07
C ASN A 317 28.51 -0.57 -13.50
N PHE A 318 28.12 0.30 -12.57
CA PHE A 318 27.82 1.70 -12.85
C PHE A 318 28.95 2.39 -13.61
N TYR A 319 30.17 2.30 -13.10
CA TYR A 319 31.31 3.01 -13.67
C TYR A 319 31.77 2.39 -15.00
N ASP A 320 31.96 1.08 -15.03
CA ASP A 320 32.53 0.39 -16.19
C ASP A 320 31.56 0.40 -17.38
N ASP A 321 30.27 0.12 -17.14
CA ASP A 321 29.26 0.11 -18.20
C ASP A 321 28.93 1.52 -18.69
N LEU A 322 28.98 2.56 -17.83
CA LEU A 322 28.82 3.95 -18.28
C LEU A 322 29.98 4.37 -19.19
N ALA A 323 31.21 4.05 -18.80
CA ALA A 323 32.40 4.30 -19.63
C ALA A 323 32.30 3.58 -20.98
N ALA A 324 31.86 2.31 -20.98
CA ALA A 324 31.67 1.52 -22.20
C ALA A 324 30.56 2.10 -23.10
N LYS A 325 29.44 2.54 -22.53
CA LYS A 325 28.31 3.12 -23.28
C LYS A 325 28.64 4.47 -23.90
N LEU A 326 29.37 5.30 -23.18
CA LEU A 326 29.85 6.58 -23.69
C LEU A 326 31.03 6.41 -24.67
N ASN A 327 31.68 5.25 -24.67
CA ASN A 327 32.91 4.98 -25.42
C ASN A 327 34.03 5.98 -25.09
N ILE A 328 34.17 6.32 -23.81
CA ILE A 328 35.19 7.24 -23.27
C ILE A 328 35.83 6.67 -22.02
N LYS A 329 37.04 7.15 -21.70
CA LYS A 329 37.65 6.91 -20.39
C LYS A 329 37.12 7.94 -19.40
N LEU A 330 36.47 7.47 -18.33
CA LEU A 330 36.03 8.33 -17.23
C LEU A 330 37.22 8.71 -16.32
N PRO A 331 37.15 9.84 -15.59
CA PRO A 331 38.06 10.13 -14.48
C PRO A 331 38.08 9.00 -13.45
N LEU A 332 39.11 8.92 -12.62
CA LEU A 332 39.13 7.91 -11.55
C LEU A 332 38.02 8.21 -10.53
N PRO A 333 37.30 7.20 -10.00
CA PRO A 333 36.22 7.43 -9.03
C PRO A 333 36.64 8.25 -7.80
N GLU A 334 37.86 8.05 -7.30
CA GLU A 334 38.44 8.81 -6.18
C GLU A 334 38.52 10.32 -6.43
N THR A 335 38.51 10.78 -7.69
CA THR A 335 38.61 12.20 -8.02
C THR A 335 37.24 12.85 -8.22
N PHE A 336 36.13 12.14 -8.00
CA PHE A 336 34.78 12.64 -8.36
C PHE A 336 34.32 13.88 -7.57
N GLU A 337 34.94 14.14 -6.43
CA GLU A 337 34.70 15.33 -5.60
C GLU A 337 35.40 16.60 -6.14
N THR A 338 36.33 16.45 -7.10
CA THR A 338 37.08 17.58 -7.65
C THR A 338 36.24 18.39 -8.64
N GLU A 339 36.47 19.71 -8.68
CA GLU A 339 35.80 20.60 -9.63
C GLU A 339 36.15 20.24 -11.09
N GLU A 340 37.37 19.76 -11.34
CA GLU A 340 37.81 19.28 -12.65
C GLU A 340 36.94 18.12 -13.14
N THR A 341 36.61 17.17 -12.24
CA THR A 341 35.75 16.04 -12.59
C THR A 341 34.30 16.47 -12.79
N ARG A 342 33.81 17.42 -11.98
CA ARG A 342 32.47 18.01 -12.18
C ARG A 342 32.35 18.68 -13.56
N GLN A 343 33.35 19.46 -13.95
CA GLN A 343 33.41 20.10 -15.28
C GLN A 343 33.48 19.08 -16.42
N PHE A 344 34.19 17.97 -16.21
CA PHE A 344 34.20 16.85 -17.17
C PHE A 344 32.79 16.32 -17.40
N PHE A 345 32.06 15.94 -16.34
CA PHE A 345 30.69 15.40 -16.47
C PHE A 345 29.69 16.44 -17.00
N LEU A 346 29.87 17.71 -16.65
CA LEU A 346 29.06 18.80 -17.20
C LEU A 346 29.21 18.89 -18.73
N LYS A 347 30.44 18.76 -19.24
CA LYS A 347 30.72 18.76 -20.67
C LYS A 347 30.11 17.52 -21.35
N ILE A 348 30.21 16.34 -20.75
CA ILE A 348 29.61 15.12 -21.30
C ILE A 348 28.09 15.25 -21.36
N ALA A 349 27.45 15.69 -20.28
CA ALA A 349 25.99 15.92 -20.26
C ALA A 349 25.58 16.90 -21.38
N ALA A 350 26.29 18.02 -21.54
CA ALA A 350 26.03 18.99 -22.60
C ALA A 350 26.23 18.41 -24.02
N GLN A 351 27.26 17.58 -24.23
CA GLN A 351 27.53 16.92 -25.51
C GLN A 351 26.41 15.96 -25.93
N HIS A 352 25.77 15.31 -24.96
CA HIS A 352 24.67 14.38 -25.20
C HIS A 352 23.28 15.03 -25.08
N GLY A 353 23.21 16.36 -24.86
CA GLY A 353 21.94 17.08 -24.74
C GLY A 353 21.13 16.70 -23.49
N ILE A 354 21.80 16.21 -22.45
CA ILE A 354 21.17 15.78 -21.19
C ILE A 354 20.90 17.02 -20.32
N ASP A 355 19.64 17.23 -19.97
CA ASP A 355 19.24 18.31 -19.08
C ASP A 355 19.45 17.91 -17.60
N CYS A 356 20.10 18.79 -16.84
CA CYS A 356 20.34 18.63 -15.42
C CYS A 356 19.99 19.96 -14.72
N PRO A 357 18.86 20.02 -13.99
CA PRO A 357 18.49 21.21 -13.23
C PRO A 357 19.52 21.54 -12.14
N GLU A 358 19.70 22.83 -11.86
CA GLU A 358 20.59 23.29 -10.78
C GLU A 358 20.14 22.75 -9.41
N PRO A 359 21.08 22.44 -8.50
CA PRO A 359 22.53 22.52 -8.68
C PRO A 359 23.08 21.36 -9.54
N LYS A 360 24.02 21.65 -10.45
CA LYS A 360 24.70 20.63 -11.27
C LYS A 360 25.90 20.00 -10.56
N THR A 361 25.63 19.30 -9.47
CA THR A 361 26.62 18.52 -8.72
C THR A 361 27.07 17.30 -9.53
N THR A 362 28.26 16.76 -9.23
CA THR A 362 28.75 15.53 -9.90
C THR A 362 27.76 14.37 -9.72
N ALA A 363 27.20 14.20 -8.52
CA ALA A 363 26.21 13.16 -8.24
C ALA A 363 24.96 13.25 -9.12
N ARG A 364 24.38 14.46 -9.27
CA ARG A 364 23.19 14.70 -10.11
C ARG A 364 23.48 14.52 -11.61
N LEU A 365 24.68 14.90 -12.06
CA LEU A 365 25.12 14.66 -13.43
C LEU A 365 25.28 13.16 -13.73
N LEU A 366 25.88 12.41 -12.80
CA LEU A 366 26.03 10.96 -12.91
C LEU A 366 24.67 10.25 -12.91
N ASP A 367 23.74 10.67 -12.04
CA ASP A 367 22.36 10.19 -12.02
C ASP A 367 21.68 10.35 -13.39
N LYS A 368 21.76 11.55 -13.99
CA LYS A 368 21.17 11.79 -15.33
C LYS A 368 21.85 11.00 -16.44
N LEU A 369 23.18 10.82 -16.36
CA LEU A 369 23.91 9.98 -17.31
C LEU A 369 23.53 8.50 -17.18
N ALA A 370 23.37 7.99 -15.96
CA ALA A 370 22.90 6.63 -15.73
C ALA A 370 21.46 6.44 -16.25
N GLY A 371 20.58 7.41 -15.99
CA GLY A 371 19.21 7.43 -16.51
C GLY A 371 19.11 7.33 -18.02
N GLU A 372 20.03 7.98 -18.74
CA GLU A 372 20.05 7.95 -20.21
C GLU A 372 20.72 6.68 -20.77
N PHE A 373 21.82 6.22 -20.18
CA PHE A 373 22.68 5.21 -20.79
C PHE A 373 22.61 3.81 -20.16
N LEU A 374 22.25 3.70 -18.89
CA LEU A 374 22.27 2.45 -18.13
C LEU A 374 20.86 1.94 -17.82
N GLU A 375 19.97 2.78 -17.29
CA GLU A 375 18.61 2.37 -16.92
C GLU A 375 17.82 1.73 -18.09
N PRO A 376 17.94 2.18 -19.35
CA PRO A 376 17.24 1.56 -20.48
C PRO A 376 17.71 0.14 -20.80
N LEU A 377 18.84 -0.31 -20.24
CA LEU A 377 19.35 -1.68 -20.41
C LEU A 377 18.65 -2.69 -19.48
N CYS A 378 17.84 -2.20 -18.54
CA CYS A 378 17.29 -2.95 -17.42
C CYS A 378 15.80 -3.26 -17.61
N VAL A 379 15.47 -3.93 -18.72
CA VAL A 379 14.09 -4.40 -18.99
C VAL A 379 13.73 -5.54 -18.02
N ASN A 380 14.52 -6.60 -18.02
CA ASN A 380 14.46 -7.65 -17.00
C ASN A 380 15.09 -7.15 -15.69
N PRO A 381 14.76 -7.77 -14.53
CA PRO A 381 15.46 -7.52 -13.28
C PRO A 381 16.99 -7.51 -13.47
N THR A 382 17.60 -6.36 -13.21
CA THR A 382 19.02 -6.12 -13.42
C THR A 382 19.58 -5.32 -12.26
N PHE A 383 20.63 -5.81 -11.62
CA PHE A 383 21.38 -5.09 -10.61
C PHE A 383 22.34 -4.11 -11.27
N LEU A 384 22.18 -2.82 -10.99
CA LEU A 384 23.18 -1.78 -11.23
C LEU A 384 24.03 -1.65 -9.98
N THR A 385 25.32 -2.00 -10.07
CA THR A 385 26.21 -2.16 -8.91
C THR A 385 27.36 -1.16 -8.89
N CYS A 386 28.02 -1.03 -7.74
CA CYS A 386 29.25 -0.25 -7.55
C CYS A 386 29.11 1.25 -7.84
N HIS A 387 28.05 1.87 -7.31
CA HIS A 387 27.86 3.32 -7.41
C HIS A 387 29.03 4.08 -6.78
N PRO A 388 29.42 5.25 -7.32
CA PRO A 388 30.41 6.13 -6.72
C PRO A 388 30.07 6.60 -5.30
N CYS A 389 31.09 6.82 -4.46
CA CYS A 389 30.95 7.31 -3.09
C CYS A 389 30.16 8.62 -3.01
N ILE A 390 30.40 9.54 -3.97
CA ILE A 390 29.73 10.85 -4.04
C ILE A 390 28.21 10.76 -4.21
N MET A 391 27.67 9.63 -4.70
CA MET A 391 26.24 9.39 -4.84
C MET A 391 25.63 8.63 -3.64
N SER A 392 26.46 8.20 -2.69
CA SER A 392 26.11 7.15 -1.74
C SER A 392 26.64 7.48 -0.33
N PRO A 393 26.18 8.58 0.30
CA PRO A 393 26.77 9.10 1.54
C PRO A 393 26.68 8.15 2.75
N LEU A 394 25.80 7.15 2.69
CA LEU A 394 25.58 6.16 3.75
C LEU A 394 26.11 4.75 3.40
N ALA A 395 26.56 4.52 2.17
CA ALA A 395 27.04 3.22 1.70
C ALA A 395 28.55 3.06 1.95
N LYS A 396 28.98 1.89 2.41
CA LYS A 396 30.39 1.61 2.68
C LYS A 396 31.21 1.62 1.40
N GLU A 397 32.42 2.15 1.48
CA GLU A 397 33.36 2.13 0.36
C GLU A 397 33.68 0.69 -0.07
N HIS A 398 33.87 0.49 -1.37
CA HIS A 398 34.11 -0.80 -1.97
C HIS A 398 35.47 -1.36 -1.55
N ARG A 399 35.48 -2.59 -1.03
CA ARG A 399 36.67 -3.24 -0.45
C ARG A 399 37.91 -3.32 -1.36
N SER A 400 37.74 -3.23 -2.67
CA SER A 400 38.81 -3.36 -3.67
C SER A 400 38.79 -2.32 -4.80
N ARG A 401 37.87 -1.36 -4.78
CA ARG A 401 37.69 -0.37 -5.86
C ARG A 401 37.52 1.03 -5.24
N PRO A 402 38.62 1.73 -4.95
CA PRO A 402 38.57 3.03 -4.29
C PRO A 402 37.65 4.03 -5.01
N GLY A 403 36.94 4.86 -4.23
CA GLY A 403 35.98 5.84 -4.72
C GLY A 403 34.63 5.27 -5.21
N LEU A 404 34.44 3.95 -5.19
CA LEU A 404 33.14 3.28 -5.38
C LEU A 404 32.62 2.71 -4.07
N THR A 405 31.36 2.27 -4.05
CA THR A 405 30.70 1.70 -2.87
C THR A 405 30.20 0.29 -3.11
N GLU A 406 29.98 -0.45 -2.03
CA GLU A 406 29.27 -1.74 -2.04
C GLU A 406 27.76 -1.51 -2.07
N ARG A 407 27.29 -0.91 -3.16
CA ARG A 407 25.88 -0.56 -3.41
C ARG A 407 25.37 -1.27 -4.64
N PHE A 408 24.09 -1.61 -4.61
CA PHE A 408 23.34 -1.93 -5.81
C PHE A 408 21.95 -1.27 -5.80
N GLU A 409 21.44 -1.05 -7.01
CA GLU A 409 20.04 -0.77 -7.27
C GLU A 409 19.49 -1.88 -8.15
N LEU A 410 18.31 -2.40 -7.85
CA LEU A 410 17.60 -3.30 -8.74
C LEU A 410 16.69 -2.48 -9.66
N PHE A 411 16.91 -2.58 -10.95
CA PHE A 411 16.04 -2.04 -11.98
C PHE A 411 15.22 -3.13 -12.65
N MET A 412 13.96 -2.83 -12.97
CA MET A 412 13.11 -3.64 -13.83
C MET A 412 12.23 -2.70 -14.63
N LEU A 413 12.01 -2.98 -15.91
CA LEU A 413 11.24 -2.10 -16.81
C LEU A 413 11.79 -0.66 -16.82
N ASN A 414 13.11 -0.53 -16.79
CA ASN A 414 13.85 0.74 -16.82
C ASN A 414 13.52 1.66 -15.65
N LYS A 415 13.11 1.07 -14.52
CA LYS A 415 12.76 1.80 -13.29
C LYS A 415 13.35 1.09 -12.08
N GLU A 416 13.89 1.89 -11.19
CA GLU A 416 14.43 1.44 -9.91
C GLU A 416 13.30 0.86 -9.04
N LEU A 417 13.51 -0.34 -8.52
CA LEU A 417 12.65 -1.01 -7.55
C LEU A 417 13.23 -0.97 -6.15
N CYS A 418 14.53 -1.22 -6.05
CA CYS A 418 15.22 -1.39 -4.79
C CYS A 418 16.57 -0.68 -4.82
N ASN A 419 16.99 -0.18 -3.67
CA ASN A 419 18.31 0.35 -3.39
C ASN A 419 18.85 -0.32 -2.12
N ALA A 420 20.11 -0.77 -2.15
CA ALA A 420 20.70 -1.51 -1.05
C ALA A 420 22.22 -1.39 -1.03
N TYR A 421 22.83 -1.53 0.14
CA TYR A 421 24.27 -1.44 0.28
C TYR A 421 24.79 -2.09 1.57
N THR A 422 26.09 -2.42 1.56
CA THR A 422 26.83 -2.62 2.81
C THR A 422 26.86 -1.28 3.55
N GLU A 423 26.43 -1.25 4.80
CA GLU A 423 26.26 -0.04 5.58
C GLU A 423 27.59 0.56 6.01
N LEU A 424 27.73 1.89 5.83
CA LEU A 424 28.86 2.61 6.41
C LEU A 424 28.72 2.60 7.94
N ASN A 425 29.67 1.94 8.59
CA ASN A 425 29.69 1.77 10.04
C ASN A 425 30.90 2.41 10.72
N ASP A 426 31.72 3.17 9.99
CA ASP A 426 32.78 4.00 10.54
C ASP A 426 32.23 5.40 10.89
N PRO A 427 32.14 5.79 12.18
CA PRO A 427 31.58 7.07 12.58
C PRO A 427 32.42 8.28 12.14
N VAL A 428 33.73 8.12 11.93
CA VAL A 428 34.61 9.22 11.49
C VAL A 428 34.34 9.52 10.03
N VAL A 429 34.36 8.49 9.18
CA VAL A 429 34.05 8.62 7.75
C VAL A 429 32.60 9.09 7.55
N GLN A 430 31.65 8.57 8.34
CA GLN A 430 30.25 9.01 8.24
C GLN A 430 30.09 10.51 8.57
N ARG A 431 30.85 11.02 9.55
CA ARG A 431 30.86 12.45 9.89
C ARG A 431 31.39 13.29 8.72
N GLU A 432 32.48 12.87 8.09
CA GLU A 432 33.06 13.56 6.92
C GLU A 432 32.03 13.68 5.80
N ARG A 433 31.33 12.59 5.47
CA ARG A 433 30.27 12.58 4.44
C ARG A 433 29.07 13.45 4.80
N PHE A 434 28.68 13.51 6.07
CA PHE A 434 27.63 14.45 6.48
C PHE A 434 28.06 15.91 6.35
N LEU A 435 29.34 16.23 6.61
CA LEU A 435 29.85 17.58 6.43
C LEU A 435 29.87 17.97 4.94
N GLU A 436 30.15 17.04 4.04
CA GLU A 436 30.03 17.25 2.59
C GLU A 436 28.59 17.49 2.16
N GLN A 437 27.64 16.66 2.60
CA GLN A 437 26.21 16.86 2.34
C GLN A 437 25.72 18.22 2.89
N ALA A 438 26.20 18.64 4.06
CA ALA A 438 25.89 19.94 4.62
C ALA A 438 26.45 21.10 3.77
N LYS A 439 27.63 20.94 3.15
CA LYS A 439 28.18 21.91 2.19
C LYS A 439 27.33 21.99 0.93
N ASP A 440 26.92 20.85 0.36
CA ASP A 440 26.05 20.79 -0.81
C ASP A 440 24.71 21.48 -0.53
N LYS A 441 24.15 21.25 0.66
CA LYS A 441 22.94 21.93 1.13
C LYS A 441 23.12 23.44 1.22
N ALA A 442 24.23 23.89 1.80
CA ALA A 442 24.56 25.31 1.88
C ALA A 442 24.79 25.94 0.48
N ALA A 443 25.21 25.13 -0.49
CA ALA A 443 25.34 25.51 -1.90
C ALA A 443 24.01 25.48 -2.69
N GLY A 444 22.89 25.14 -2.04
CA GLY A 444 21.55 25.21 -2.62
C GLY A 444 20.90 23.87 -2.97
N ASP A 445 21.52 22.74 -2.64
CA ASP A 445 20.88 21.43 -2.80
C ASP A 445 19.83 21.19 -1.71
N ALA A 446 18.55 21.31 -2.08
CA ALA A 446 17.44 21.13 -1.14
C ALA A 446 17.21 19.67 -0.71
N GLU A 447 17.78 18.70 -1.44
CA GLU A 447 17.64 17.26 -1.19
C GLU A 447 18.79 16.72 -0.32
N ALA A 448 19.90 17.46 -0.23
CA ALA A 448 21.06 17.06 0.56
C ALA A 448 20.74 16.91 2.06
N MET A 449 21.35 15.87 2.65
CA MET A 449 21.18 15.50 4.05
C MET A 449 21.81 16.55 4.99
N VAL A 450 21.40 16.54 6.25
CA VAL A 450 22.05 17.33 7.30
C VAL A 450 22.79 16.40 8.26
N THR A 451 23.76 16.94 8.99
CA THR A 451 24.48 16.19 10.01
C THR A 451 23.56 15.77 11.16
N ASP A 452 23.51 14.47 11.44
CA ASP A 452 22.80 13.90 12.58
C ASP A 452 23.81 13.44 13.65
N GLU A 453 24.04 14.30 14.66
CA GLU A 453 24.97 14.04 15.76
C GLU A 453 24.50 12.90 16.67
N GLN A 454 23.20 12.66 16.77
CA GLN A 454 22.66 11.55 17.56
C GLN A 454 22.96 10.22 16.88
N PHE A 455 22.78 10.14 15.57
CA PHE A 455 23.14 8.96 14.79
C PHE A 455 24.66 8.72 14.80
N LEU A 456 25.49 9.75 14.65
CA LEU A 456 26.95 9.62 14.76
C LEU A 456 27.38 9.13 16.14
N THR A 457 26.72 9.61 17.20
CA THR A 457 26.95 9.11 18.57
C THR A 457 26.60 7.63 18.67
N ALA A 458 25.47 7.21 18.10
CA ALA A 458 25.06 5.80 18.09
C ALA A 458 26.06 4.92 17.33
N LEU A 459 26.54 5.34 16.15
CA LEU A 459 27.60 4.65 15.41
C LEU A 459 28.89 4.49 16.26
N GLY A 460 29.19 5.47 17.10
CA GLY A 460 30.31 5.42 18.05
C GLY A 460 30.22 4.32 19.11
N TYR A 461 29.02 3.80 19.40
CA TYR A 461 28.83 2.61 20.24
C TYR A 461 29.08 1.29 19.50
N GLY A 462 29.24 1.34 18.17
CA GLY A 462 29.60 0.21 17.33
C GLY A 462 28.41 -0.39 16.59
N LEU A 463 28.25 -0.03 15.31
CA LEU A 463 27.40 -0.74 14.37
C LEU A 463 28.18 -1.94 13.81
N PRO A 464 27.72 -3.21 14.02
CA PRO A 464 28.32 -4.37 13.38
C PRO A 464 28.38 -4.21 11.85
N PRO A 465 29.26 -4.94 11.12
CA PRO A 465 29.14 -5.07 9.68
C PRO A 465 27.70 -5.44 9.34
N THR A 466 27.01 -4.63 8.55
CA THR A 466 25.57 -4.72 8.31
C THR A 466 25.32 -4.38 6.86
N ALA A 467 24.29 -4.94 6.27
CA ALA A 467 23.79 -4.50 4.98
C ALA A 467 22.31 -4.09 5.12
N GLY A 468 21.95 -2.98 4.49
CA GLY A 468 20.60 -2.43 4.47
C GLY A 468 20.01 -2.46 3.07
N TRP A 469 18.69 -2.49 3.02
CA TRP A 469 17.92 -2.70 1.80
C TRP A 469 16.61 -1.94 1.87
N GLY A 470 16.21 -1.31 0.76
CA GLY A 470 14.92 -0.66 0.58
C GLY A 470 14.23 -1.07 -0.72
N LEU A 471 12.90 -1.20 -0.70
CA LEU A 471 12.06 -1.52 -1.86
C LEU A 471 10.82 -0.62 -1.93
N GLY A 472 10.58 -0.04 -3.11
CA GLY A 472 9.35 0.68 -3.41
C GLY A 472 8.17 -0.27 -3.69
N ILE A 473 7.28 -0.46 -2.71
CA ILE A 473 6.11 -1.35 -2.82
C ILE A 473 5.16 -0.89 -3.91
N ASP A 474 4.99 0.43 -4.08
CA ASP A 474 4.13 1.01 -5.09
C ASP A 474 4.61 0.69 -6.51
N ARG A 475 5.91 0.90 -6.81
CA ARG A 475 6.50 0.56 -8.12
C ARG A 475 6.45 -0.95 -8.39
N LEU A 476 6.76 -1.78 -7.39
CA LEU A 476 6.62 -3.23 -7.51
C LEU A 476 5.18 -3.63 -7.85
N THR A 477 4.20 -3.03 -7.15
CA THR A 477 2.78 -3.26 -7.44
C THR A 477 2.41 -2.81 -8.85
N MET A 478 2.95 -1.68 -9.33
CA MET A 478 2.69 -1.20 -10.70
C MET A 478 3.06 -2.25 -11.74
N PHE A 479 4.28 -2.80 -11.66
CA PHE A 479 4.78 -3.77 -12.62
C PHE A 479 4.01 -5.10 -12.53
N LEU A 480 3.78 -5.59 -11.31
CA LEU A 480 3.03 -6.84 -11.08
C LEU A 480 1.52 -6.69 -11.28
N THR A 481 1.02 -5.51 -11.63
CA THR A 481 -0.38 -5.30 -12.02
C THR A 481 -0.52 -4.74 -13.43
N ASN A 482 0.57 -4.72 -14.20
CA ASN A 482 0.62 -4.20 -15.57
C ASN A 482 0.06 -2.77 -15.67
N THR A 483 0.56 -1.87 -14.83
CA THR A 483 0.18 -0.45 -14.82
C THR A 483 1.40 0.45 -14.94
N ASN A 484 1.28 1.52 -15.72
CA ASN A 484 2.36 2.48 -15.95
C ASN A 484 2.17 3.80 -15.19
N ASN A 485 1.18 3.88 -14.31
CA ASN A 485 0.90 5.06 -13.51
C ASN A 485 0.64 4.66 -12.04
N ILE A 486 1.43 5.21 -11.13
CA ILE A 486 1.38 4.95 -9.68
C ILE A 486 0.00 5.22 -9.07
N LYS A 487 -0.79 6.11 -9.67
CA LYS A 487 -2.16 6.41 -9.25
C LYS A 487 -3.11 5.21 -9.40
N GLU A 488 -2.76 4.21 -10.21
CA GLU A 488 -3.55 2.98 -10.35
C GLU A 488 -3.39 2.02 -9.16
N VAL A 489 -2.31 2.17 -8.38
CA VAL A 489 -1.97 1.29 -7.25
C VAL A 489 -2.03 1.98 -5.89
N ILE A 490 -2.47 3.23 -5.86
CA ILE A 490 -2.80 4.00 -4.65
C ILE A 490 -4.32 4.22 -4.62
N LEU A 491 -4.98 3.84 -3.53
CA LEU A 491 -6.44 3.96 -3.41
C LEU A 491 -6.90 5.41 -3.59
N PHE A 492 -6.23 6.33 -2.90
CA PHE A 492 -6.51 7.76 -2.96
C PHE A 492 -5.21 8.51 -3.27
N PRO A 493 -4.82 8.58 -4.56
CA PRO A 493 -3.58 9.26 -4.93
C PRO A 493 -3.71 10.77 -4.71
N ALA A 494 -2.59 11.45 -4.48
CA ALA A 494 -2.59 12.91 -4.38
C ALA A 494 -3.01 13.52 -5.73
N MET A 495 -3.98 14.44 -5.70
CA MET A 495 -4.51 15.13 -6.87
C MET A 495 -4.43 16.64 -6.62
N LYS A 496 -4.16 17.43 -7.67
CA LYS A 496 -4.27 18.89 -7.57
C LYS A 496 -5.71 19.25 -7.17
N PRO A 497 -5.96 20.23 -6.29
CA PRO A 497 -7.33 20.64 -5.98
C PRO A 497 -8.08 21.12 -7.22
N GLU A 498 -9.40 20.89 -7.27
CA GLU A 498 -10.24 21.51 -8.30
C GLU A 498 -10.34 23.01 -8.02
N ALA A 499 -10.42 23.84 -9.06
CA ALA A 499 -10.40 25.31 -8.94
C ALA A 499 -11.52 25.90 -8.05
N ASN A 500 -12.60 25.13 -7.79
CA ASN A 500 -13.73 25.51 -6.95
C ASN A 500 -13.74 24.85 -5.57
N SER A 501 -12.71 24.08 -5.20
CA SER A 501 -12.57 23.58 -3.82
C SER A 501 -11.99 24.69 -2.94
N ALA A 502 -12.58 24.91 -1.75
CA ALA A 502 -12.10 25.90 -0.80
C ALA A 502 -10.59 25.70 -0.60
N ALA A 503 -9.79 26.71 -0.97
CA ALA A 503 -8.34 26.63 -0.88
C ALA A 503 -7.95 26.24 0.56
N PRO A 504 -7.00 25.30 0.76
CA PRO A 504 -6.52 25.00 2.10
C PRO A 504 -6.00 26.29 2.74
N LEU A 505 -6.51 26.61 3.93
CA LEU A 505 -6.03 27.70 4.76
C LEU A 505 -4.52 27.51 4.91
N ASN A 506 -3.74 28.51 4.49
CA ASN A 506 -2.29 28.49 4.58
C ASN A 506 -1.90 29.08 5.94
N PRO A 507 -1.59 28.28 6.98
CA PRO A 507 -1.40 28.82 8.33
C PRO A 507 0.02 29.38 8.53
N MET A 508 0.94 29.13 7.60
CA MET A 508 2.38 29.37 7.79
C MET A 508 2.86 30.77 7.38
N SER A 509 1.96 31.72 7.05
CA SER A 509 2.36 33.10 6.76
C SER A 509 2.44 34.02 7.98
N GLU A 510 2.03 33.58 9.17
CA GLU A 510 2.18 34.38 10.39
C GLU A 510 3.51 34.04 11.09
N LYS A 511 4.52 34.89 10.89
CA LYS A 511 5.62 34.99 11.88
C LYS A 511 5.00 35.32 13.23
N PRO A 512 5.48 34.75 14.37
CA PRO A 512 5.03 35.19 15.67
C PRO A 512 5.41 36.67 15.82
N GLN A 513 4.43 37.57 15.76
CA GLN A 513 4.63 38.94 16.22
C GLN A 513 4.66 38.88 17.74
N ASP A 514 5.81 39.24 18.32
CA ASP A 514 5.87 39.75 19.68
C ASP A 514 4.87 40.91 19.78
N ASN A 515 3.75 40.72 20.48
CA ASN A 515 3.03 41.86 21.05
C ASN A 515 2.17 41.48 22.26
N LYS A 516 2.60 42.01 23.40
CA LYS A 516 1.73 42.36 24.51
C LYS A 516 0.64 43.32 24.00
N SER A 517 -0.63 42.93 24.00
CA SER A 517 -1.77 43.79 24.39
C SER A 517 -3.13 43.18 24.04
N SER A 518 -4.03 43.24 25.03
CA SER A 518 -5.50 43.28 24.98
C SER A 518 -6.23 42.50 23.88
N VAL A 519 -6.84 41.39 24.31
CA VAL A 519 -7.85 40.61 23.60
C VAL A 519 -9.16 41.43 23.46
N CYS A 520 -9.59 41.69 22.23
CA CYS A 520 -10.99 41.93 21.88
C CYS A 520 -11.47 40.76 21.03
N VAL A 521 -12.41 39.97 21.55
CA VAL A 521 -13.03 38.84 20.86
C VAL A 521 -14.16 39.36 19.97
N ASN A 522 -14.00 39.28 18.65
CA ASN A 522 -15.12 39.38 17.71
C ASN A 522 -15.50 37.96 17.25
N SER A 523 -16.57 37.44 17.83
CA SER A 523 -17.24 36.22 17.39
C SER A 523 -18.09 36.51 16.15
N TYR A 524 -17.74 35.92 15.01
CA TYR A 524 -18.65 35.81 13.87
C TYR A 524 -19.36 34.46 13.92
N ILE A 525 -20.61 34.46 14.38
CA ILE A 525 -21.59 33.38 14.17
C ILE A 525 -22.53 33.85 13.06
N PRO A 526 -22.68 33.13 11.93
CA PRO A 526 -23.71 33.44 10.95
C PRO A 526 -25.10 33.18 11.55
N ALA A 527 -25.90 34.23 11.64
CA ALA A 527 -27.28 34.17 12.11
C ALA A 527 -28.20 33.70 10.99
N GLU A 528 -28.61 32.42 11.03
CA GLU A 528 -29.84 31.90 10.41
C GLU A 528 -30.01 30.42 10.77
N LEU A 529 -30.61 30.13 11.94
CA LEU A 529 -31.34 28.88 12.28
C LEU A 529 -31.52 28.73 13.80
N LEU A 530 -32.17 29.69 14.46
CA LEU A 530 -32.78 29.44 15.78
C LEU A 530 -34.04 30.30 15.92
N SER A 531 -35.13 29.86 15.31
CA SER A 531 -36.47 30.15 15.81
C SER A 531 -37.20 28.84 16.01
N ASN A 532 -37.91 28.76 17.13
CA ASN A 532 -38.69 27.63 17.64
C ASN A 532 -37.90 26.63 18.49
N THR A 533 -37.72 26.97 19.77
CA THR A 533 -38.25 26.15 20.88
C THR A 533 -38.32 27.01 22.13
N GLU A 534 -39.51 27.52 22.45
CA GLU A 534 -39.88 27.92 23.81
C GLU A 534 -40.37 26.68 24.59
N ASN A 535 -40.14 26.72 25.90
CA ASN A 535 -40.62 25.84 26.98
C ASN A 535 -39.72 24.67 27.40
N LEU A 536 -38.93 24.87 28.47
CA LEU A 536 -39.08 24.23 29.81
C LEU A 536 -37.94 24.70 30.77
N PRO A 537 -38.10 24.59 32.11
CA PRO A 537 -37.69 25.64 33.07
C PRO A 537 -36.35 25.43 33.79
N ASP A 538 -35.94 26.54 34.42
CA ASP A 538 -34.83 26.79 35.36
C ASP A 538 -34.43 25.65 36.31
N ASN A 539 -33.11 25.45 36.42
CA ASN A 539 -32.43 25.46 37.72
C ASN A 539 -30.90 25.58 37.52
N THR A 540 -30.41 26.80 37.69
CA THR A 540 -28.99 27.11 37.74
C THR A 540 -28.54 27.10 39.20
N VAL A 541 -27.58 26.24 39.56
CA VAL A 541 -26.76 26.39 40.78
C VAL A 541 -25.33 26.61 40.34
N LEU A 542 -24.84 27.84 40.52
CA LEU A 542 -23.44 28.21 40.43
C LEU A 542 -22.70 27.68 41.66
N LEU A 543 -21.59 26.98 41.47
CA LEU A 543 -20.58 26.80 42.51
C LEU A 543 -19.18 27.08 41.99
N ASP A 544 -18.54 27.94 42.77
CA ASP A 544 -17.29 28.68 42.61
C ASP A 544 -16.07 27.76 42.75
N SER A 545 -15.08 27.91 41.87
CA SER A 545 -13.85 27.12 41.87
C SER A 545 -12.72 27.90 42.52
N SER A 546 -12.68 27.90 43.85
CA SER A 546 -11.47 28.21 44.61
C SER A 546 -11.36 27.30 45.82
N ASN A 547 -10.15 26.76 46.02
CA ASN A 547 -9.71 25.79 47.03
C ASN A 547 -9.85 24.30 46.65
N LEU A 548 -8.72 23.65 46.36
CA LEU A 548 -8.16 22.59 47.23
C LEU A 548 -6.86 22.04 46.63
N SER A 549 -5.79 22.11 47.42
CA SER A 549 -4.53 21.38 47.26
C SER A 549 -4.62 20.00 47.95
N PRO A 550 -3.65 19.08 47.76
CA PRO A 550 -3.92 17.65 47.60
C PRO A 550 -3.74 16.84 48.89
N LYS A 551 -4.65 15.89 49.15
CA LYS A 551 -4.37 14.73 50.02
C LYS A 551 -5.10 13.45 49.59
N SER A 552 -4.27 12.40 49.49
CA SER A 552 -4.50 11.00 49.86
C SER A 552 -5.57 10.15 49.14
N SER A 553 -5.05 9.17 48.39
CA SER A 553 -5.40 7.74 48.39
C SER A 553 -6.88 7.35 48.44
N LEU A 554 -7.39 6.76 47.35
CA LEU A 554 -8.32 5.63 47.35
C LEU A 554 -8.45 5.07 45.93
N SER A 555 -7.91 3.87 45.71
CA SER A 555 -8.07 3.09 44.48
C SER A 555 -9.42 2.33 44.51
N PRO A 556 -10.24 2.34 43.46
CA PRO A 556 -11.41 1.46 43.41
C PRO A 556 -10.98 0.05 42.98
N GLN A 557 -11.17 -0.92 43.87
CA GLN A 557 -11.03 -2.34 43.57
C GLN A 557 -12.08 -2.78 42.55
N ILE A 558 -11.63 -3.28 41.39
CA ILE A 558 -12.46 -4.02 40.44
C ILE A 558 -12.50 -5.49 40.90
N LYS A 559 -13.69 -5.96 41.29
CA LYS A 559 -13.96 -7.38 41.58
C LYS A 559 -13.93 -8.18 40.28
N VAL A 560 -12.89 -8.99 40.09
CA VAL A 560 -12.85 -10.05 39.08
C VAL A 560 -13.44 -11.32 39.69
N SER A 561 -14.44 -11.91 39.03
CA SER A 561 -15.04 -13.19 39.43
C SER A 561 -14.17 -14.36 38.94
N PRO A 562 -13.98 -15.44 39.72
CA PRO A 562 -13.09 -16.54 39.32
C PRO A 562 -13.78 -17.54 38.37
N VAL A 563 -13.03 -17.96 37.36
CA VAL A 563 -13.34 -19.08 36.46
C VAL A 563 -13.17 -20.41 37.22
N PRO A 564 -14.07 -21.41 37.09
CA PRO A 564 -13.88 -22.70 37.74
C PRO A 564 -12.82 -23.54 37.02
N THR A 565 -11.83 -24.01 37.77
CA THR A 565 -10.87 -25.03 37.36
C THR A 565 -11.42 -26.42 37.72
N SER A 566 -11.50 -27.33 36.75
CA SER A 566 -11.73 -28.75 36.99
C SER A 566 -10.38 -29.47 37.15
N LYS A 567 -10.26 -30.27 38.21
CA LYS A 567 -9.10 -31.13 38.49
C LYS A 567 -9.36 -32.57 38.07
N THR A 568 -8.32 -33.13 37.45
CA THR A 568 -7.76 -34.50 37.56
C THR A 568 -8.52 -35.71 37.04
N GLN A 569 -7.85 -36.47 36.15
CA GLN A 569 -7.42 -37.86 36.41
C GLN A 569 -6.22 -38.25 35.51
N ASN A 570 -5.12 -38.68 36.15
CA ASN A 570 -3.99 -39.43 35.58
C ASN A 570 -4.25 -40.93 35.82
N SER A 571 -3.97 -41.87 34.92
CA SER A 571 -2.71 -42.62 34.75
C SER A 571 -3.01 -43.99 34.04
N PRO A 572 -2.07 -44.94 33.81
CA PRO A 572 -1.11 -45.03 32.68
C PRO A 572 -1.05 -46.42 31.99
N SER A 573 -0.37 -46.56 30.84
CA SER A 573 0.20 -47.83 30.29
C SER A 573 0.85 -47.56 28.91
N GLN A 574 2.17 -47.63 28.72
CA GLN A 574 3.09 -48.78 28.55
C GLN A 574 3.53 -48.99 27.09
N GLU A 575 4.84 -49.22 26.94
CA GLU A 575 5.64 -49.50 25.75
C GLU A 575 5.30 -50.83 25.06
N THR A 576 5.59 -50.92 23.76
CA THR A 576 6.28 -52.03 23.02
C THR A 576 6.22 -51.68 21.52
N SER A 577 7.32 -51.34 20.85
CA SER A 577 8.25 -52.23 20.11
C SER A 577 7.55 -53.18 19.11
N GLU A 578 7.80 -53.01 17.82
CA GLU A 578 8.47 -54.00 16.94
C GLU A 578 8.24 -53.73 15.45
N THR A 579 9.35 -53.71 14.72
CA THR A 579 9.47 -53.81 13.25
C THR A 579 9.37 -55.28 12.84
N PRO A 580 8.98 -55.56 11.57
CA PRO A 580 9.59 -56.69 10.87
C PRO A 580 9.95 -56.40 9.40
N PRO A 581 10.71 -57.31 8.74
CA PRO A 581 11.83 -56.92 7.91
C PRO A 581 11.66 -57.15 6.41
N SER A 582 12.62 -56.63 5.65
CA SER A 582 12.88 -56.94 4.26
C SER A 582 13.68 -58.24 4.11
N SER A 583 13.31 -59.10 3.14
CA SER A 583 14.26 -59.97 2.43
C SER A 583 13.71 -60.53 1.10
N THR A 584 14.45 -60.20 0.04
CA THR A 584 14.88 -61.02 -1.12
C THR A 584 13.96 -62.08 -1.76
N GLY A 585 13.77 -61.95 -3.09
CA GLY A 585 13.39 -63.05 -3.97
C GLY A 585 13.57 -62.73 -5.46
N LYS A 586 14.69 -63.16 -6.04
CA LYS A 586 14.97 -63.17 -7.49
C LYS A 586 14.01 -64.13 -8.23
N GLY A 587 13.61 -63.80 -9.47
CA GLY A 587 13.21 -64.83 -10.43
C GLY A 587 12.33 -64.45 -11.63
N GLY A 588 12.94 -63.97 -12.72
CA GLY A 588 12.81 -64.62 -14.04
C GLY A 588 11.54 -64.47 -14.91
N LYS A 589 11.72 -63.67 -15.99
CA LYS A 589 11.42 -63.94 -17.42
C LYS A 589 10.01 -63.76 -18.03
N LYS A 590 10.03 -62.87 -19.05
CA LYS A 590 9.53 -62.97 -20.45
C LYS A 590 8.04 -62.69 -20.72
N LYS A 591 7.74 -61.63 -21.50
CA LYS A 591 7.60 -61.66 -22.99
C LYS A 591 7.20 -60.29 -23.60
N LYS A 592 7.91 -59.96 -24.69
CA LYS A 592 7.47 -59.41 -26.00
C LYS A 592 6.95 -57.95 -26.11
N GLY A 593 7.62 -57.18 -26.99
CA GLY A 593 6.96 -56.21 -27.88
C GLY A 593 7.90 -55.25 -28.62
N ARG A 594 8.23 -55.57 -29.89
CA ARG A 594 8.63 -54.76 -31.09
C ARG A 594 9.22 -53.34 -30.88
N ARG A 595 10.46 -53.04 -31.37
CA ARG A 595 10.84 -52.62 -32.76
C ARG A 595 9.91 -51.54 -33.33
N SER A 596 10.36 -50.37 -33.78
CA SER A 596 11.66 -49.92 -34.30
C SER A 596 11.77 -48.41 -34.15
#